data_AF-A0A9N9B042-F1
#
_entry.id   AF-A0A9N9B042-F1
#
_cell.length_a   1.000
_cell.length_b   1.000
_cell.length_c   1.000
_cell.angle_alpha   90.00
_cell.angle_beta   90.00
_cell.angle_gamma   90.00
#
_symmetry.space_group_name_H-M   'P 1'
#
loop_
_entity.id
_entity.type
_entity.pdbx_description
1 polymer ?
#
loop_
_entity_poly.entity_id
_entity_poly.type
_entity_poly.pdbx_seq_one_letter_code
_entity_poly.pdbx_strand_id
1 'polypeptide(L)' 'MERTNVIPERMIEIVVNDRLGKKVRVKCNPKDTIGQLKVLISAQIGTDASKISLRKW' A
#
# COMPACT_ATOMS: atom_id res chain seq x y z
N MET A 1 0.90 -13.32 32.08
CA MET A 1 1.37 -12.70 30.83
C MET A 1 0.51 -13.25 29.71
N GLU A 2 -0.61 -12.59 29.45
CA GLU A 2 -1.64 -13.06 28.53
C GLU A 2 -1.07 -13.13 27.11
N ARG A 3 -1.03 -14.35 26.56
CA ARG A 3 -0.79 -14.57 25.13
C ARG A 3 -2.04 -14.07 24.41
N THR A 4 -2.05 -12.80 24.02
CA THR A 4 -3.06 -12.31 23.09
C THR A 4 -2.91 -13.11 21.80
N ASN A 5 -3.88 -13.98 21.51
CA ASN A 5 -4.02 -14.61 20.21
C ASN A 5 -4.30 -13.50 19.20
N VAL A 6 -3.24 -12.89 18.68
CA VAL A 6 -3.32 -11.98 17.55
C VAL A 6 -3.57 -12.83 16.30
N ILE A 7 -4.82 -12.91 15.89
CA ILE A 7 -5.16 -13.37 14.55
C ILE A 7 -4.41 -12.43 13.60
N PRO A 8 -3.48 -12.90 12.74
CA PRO A 8 -2.77 -12.01 11.85
C PRO A 8 -3.81 -11.29 10.99
N GLU A 9 -3.86 -9.94 11.10
CA GLU A 9 -4.80 -9.17 10.29
C GLU A 9 -4.58 -9.55 8.81
N ARG A 10 -5.67 -9.89 8.11
CA ARG A 10 -5.64 -10.32 6.72
C ARG A 10 -5.09 -9.19 5.85
N MET A 11 -3.77 -9.17 5.64
CA MET A 11 -3.13 -8.24 4.73
C MET A 11 -3.59 -8.55 3.29
N ILE A 12 -3.81 -7.48 2.55
CA ILE A 12 -4.14 -7.55 1.13
C ILE A 12 -2.91 -7.19 0.30
N GLU A 13 -2.81 -7.76 -0.88
CA GLU A 13 -1.81 -7.38 -1.89
C GLU A 13 -2.51 -6.60 -2.99
N ILE A 14 -2.04 -5.39 -3.25
CA ILE A 14 -2.54 -4.53 -4.31
C ILE A 14 -1.49 -4.37 -5.40
N VAL A 15 -1.94 -4.23 -6.65
CA VAL A 15 -1.06 -3.96 -7.79
C VAL A 15 -1.28 -2.52 -8.25
N VAL A 16 -0.20 -1.74 -8.28
CA VAL A 16 -0.21 -0.35 -8.73
C VAL A 16 0.56 -0.27 -10.04
N ASN A 17 -0.10 0.26 -11.07
CA ASN A 17 0.50 0.50 -12.38
C ASN A 17 0.88 1.99 -12.49
N ASP A 18 2.12 2.26 -12.88
CA ASP A 18 2.58 3.61 -13.23
C ASP A 18 2.35 3.89 -14.73
N ARG A 19 2.38 5.18 -15.10
CA ARG A 19 2.23 5.68 -16.48
C ARG A 19 3.31 5.17 -17.42
N LEU A 20 4.49 4.84 -16.88
CA LEU A 20 5.61 4.27 -17.63
C LEU A 20 5.52 2.74 -17.77
N GLY A 21 4.41 2.12 -17.34
CA GLY A 21 4.20 0.67 -17.45
C GLY A 21 4.84 -0.16 -16.33
N LYS A 22 5.48 0.49 -15.34
CA LYS A 22 6.01 -0.19 -14.15
C LYS A 22 4.85 -0.70 -13.30
N LYS A 23 4.89 -1.99 -12.93
CA LYS A 23 3.92 -2.61 -12.01
C LYS A 23 4.58 -2.87 -10.67
N VAL A 24 3.95 -2.39 -9.60
CA VAL A 24 4.45 -2.52 -8.23
C VAL A 24 3.40 -3.23 -7.41
N ARG A 25 3.84 -4.22 -6.61
CA ARG A 25 2.95 -4.97 -5.72
C ARG A 25 3.19 -4.49 -4.29
N VAL A 26 2.14 -4.01 -3.64
CA VAL A 26 2.21 -3.43 -2.30
C VAL A 26 1.32 -4.24 -1.37
N LYS A 27 1.89 -4.67 -0.25
CA LYS A 27 1.15 -5.34 0.81
C LYS A 27 0.67 -4.28 1.80
N CYS A 28 -0.63 -4.21 2.05
CA CYS A 28 -1.23 -3.25 2.97
C CYS A 28 -2.35 -3.88 3.81
N ASN A 29 -2.78 -3.16 4.83
CA ASN A 29 -3.94 -3.54 5.62
C ASN A 29 -5.22 -3.10 4.88
N PRO A 30 -6.29 -3.91 4.85
CA PRO A 30 -7.58 -3.48 4.32
C PRO A 30 -8.19 -2.26 5.02
N LYS A 31 -7.74 -1.93 6.23
CA LYS A 31 -8.17 -0.74 7.00
C LYS A 31 -7.30 0.50 6.75
N ASP A 32 -6.20 0.38 6.00
CA ASP A 32 -5.31 1.51 5.73
C ASP A 32 -6.03 2.60 4.92
N THR A 33 -5.73 3.85 5.24
CA THR A 33 -6.25 5.00 4.49
C THR A 33 -5.49 5.19 3.18
N ILE A 34 -6.09 5.94 2.25
CA ILE A 34 -5.43 6.29 0.98
C ILE A 34 -4.10 7.02 1.21
N GLY A 35 -4.01 7.83 2.27
CA GLY A 35 -2.76 8.53 2.65
C GLY A 35 -1.64 7.54 3.00
N GLN A 36 -1.94 6.55 3.84
CA GLN A 36 -0.99 5.48 4.19
C GLN A 36 -0.60 4.66 2.96
N LEU A 37 -1.56 4.37 2.08
CA LEU A 37 -1.28 3.66 0.83
C LEU A 37 -0.28 4.41 -0.05
N LYS A 38 -0.43 5.74 -0.18
CA LYS A 38 0.54 6.56 -0.93
C LYS A 38 1.93 6.54 -0.31
N VAL A 39 2.04 6.53 1.02
CA VAL A 39 3.33 6.41 1.71
C VAL A 39 3.97 5.05 1.43
N LEU A 40 3.20 3.96 1.50
CA LEU A 40 3.72 2.62 1.16
C LEU A 40 4.21 2.53 -0.29
N ILE A 41 3.47 3.11 -1.22
CA ILE A 41 3.86 3.17 -2.64
C ILE A 41 5.11 4.05 -2.82
N SER A 42 5.19 5.19 -2.13
CA SER A 42 6.36 6.08 -2.19
C SER A 42 7.65 5.39 -1.76
N ALA A 43 7.59 4.54 -0.72
CA ALA A 43 8.73 3.80 -0.23
C ALA A 43 9.29 2.80 -1.27
N GLN A 44 8.45 2.25 -2.15
CA GLN A 44 8.87 1.32 -3.19
C GLN A 44 9.28 1.99 -4.50
N ILE A 45 8.61 3.08 -4.89
CA ILE A 45 8.84 3.77 -6.17
C ILE A 45 9.91 4.86 -6.04
N GLY A 46 10.12 5.42 -4.84
CA GLY A 46 11.04 6.53 -4.59
C GLY A 46 10.48 7.90 -4.99
N THR A 47 9.17 8.00 -5.23
CA THR A 47 8.48 9.28 -5.52
C THR A 47 7.72 9.73 -4.29
N ASP A 48 7.79 11.03 -3.96
CA ASP A 48 7.08 11.60 -2.83
C ASP A 48 5.57 11.31 -2.85
N ALA A 49 5.02 10.89 -1.70
CA ALA A 49 3.60 10.51 -1.56
C ALA A 49 2.63 11.62 -1.98
N SER A 50 3.00 12.89 -1.81
CA SER A 50 2.18 14.05 -2.18
C SER A 50 2.02 14.18 -3.70
N LYS A 51 3.01 13.72 -4.47
CA LYS A 51 3.00 13.74 -5.94
C LYS A 51 2.25 12.55 -6.54
N ILE A 52 1.99 11.52 -5.75
CA ILE A 52 1.28 10.31 -6.20
C ILE A 52 -0.23 10.58 -6.23
N SER A 53 -0.82 10.51 -7.43
CA SER A 53 -2.26 10.59 -7.65
C SER A 53 -2.77 9.23 -8.12
N LEU A 54 -3.50 8.53 -7.26
CA LEU A 54 -4.13 7.26 -7.59
C LEU A 54 -5.43 7.52 -8.36
N ARG A 55 -5.60 6.84 -9.49
CA ARG A 55 -6.82 6.88 -10.30
C ARG A 55 -7.34 5.46 -10.48
N LYS A 56 -8.67 5.33 -10.45
CA LYS A 56 -9.31 4.09 -10.88
C LYS A 56 -9.08 3.96 -12.39
N TRP A 57 -8.51 2.84 -12.80
CA TRP A 57 -8.52 2.39 -14.19
C TRP A 57 -9.90 1.84 -14.51
#